data_AF-A0A661DW09-F1
#
_entry.id   AF-A0A661DW09-F1
#
_cell.length_a   1.000
_cell.length_b   1.000
_cell.length_c   1.000
_cell.angle_alpha   90.00
_cell.angle_beta   90.00
_cell.angle_gamma   90.00
#
_symmetry.space_group_name_H-M   'P 1'
#
loop_
_entity.id
_entity.type
_entity.pdbx_description
1 polymer ?
#
loop_
_entity_poly.entity_id
_entity_poly.type
_entity_poly.pdbx_seq_one_letter_code
_entity_poly.pdbx_strand_id
1 'polypeptide(L)'
;MKIIPVLLITYRRAIYLEQVLSGYTTRLKWGYGKNPKNMRLYIVNQEPDKDTLDVLERYKIFITGTLTLKDNLGMGGGISAGFNWLKEQVDFDHFILLEDDWFLAEPINYYLLELVSFLNEREDVGCVRLRSIADRVGNKHPFTGERIKYEFDKNHQHIRVGNIHYTTNPNIMKKEVMEKLVPFAHSGDAGKKYDKLGLKGAQLHAFCFTHIGMRRALGWKCTQDQLGWEGDKEGGRKRRTPYGI
;
A
#
# COMPACT_ATOMS: atom_id res chain seq x y z
N MET A 1 -0.45 -21.54 -7.00
CA MET A 1 -0.81 -20.13 -6.77
C MET A 1 -0.31 -19.31 -7.95
N LYS A 2 -1.16 -18.48 -8.57
CA LYS A 2 -0.71 -17.53 -9.61
C LYS A 2 0.31 -16.54 -9.03
N ILE A 3 0.95 -15.76 -9.91
CA ILE A 3 1.78 -14.64 -9.49
C ILE A 3 0.89 -13.61 -8.77
N ILE A 4 1.41 -13.06 -7.69
CA ILE A 4 0.89 -11.94 -6.92
C ILE A 4 1.78 -10.73 -7.23
N PRO A 5 1.42 -9.91 -8.22
CA PRO A 5 2.15 -8.69 -8.47
C PRO A 5 2.03 -7.72 -7.29
N VAL A 6 3.11 -7.01 -7.02
CA VAL A 6 3.15 -5.86 -6.12
C VAL A 6 3.26 -4.62 -7.01
N LEU A 7 2.22 -3.80 -7.04
CA LEU A 7 2.18 -2.55 -7.76
C LEU A 7 2.56 -1.42 -6.80
N LEU A 8 3.78 -0.89 -6.95
CA LEU A 8 4.28 0.25 -6.20
C LEU A 8 4.12 1.52 -7.03
N ILE A 9 3.52 2.56 -6.46
CA ILE A 9 3.37 3.86 -7.11
C ILE A 9 4.32 4.88 -6.46
N THR A 10 5.06 5.64 -7.27
CA THR A 10 5.98 6.68 -6.80
C THR A 10 5.93 7.95 -7.65
N TYR A 11 6.32 9.07 -7.03
CA TYR A 11 6.44 10.39 -7.65
C TYR A 11 7.55 11.18 -6.94
N ARG A 12 8.68 11.44 -7.61
CA ARG A 12 9.76 12.34 -7.14
C ARG A 12 10.11 12.26 -5.66
N ARG A 13 10.19 11.03 -5.13
CA ARG A 13 10.34 10.71 -3.70
C ARG A 13 11.42 9.65 -3.52
N ALA A 14 12.61 9.91 -4.10
CA ALA A 14 13.74 8.99 -4.13
C ALA A 14 14.09 8.40 -2.75
N ILE A 15 14.15 9.21 -1.69
CA ILE A 15 14.46 8.74 -0.32
C ILE A 15 13.42 7.71 0.17
N TYR A 16 12.13 7.98 -0.03
CA TYR A 16 11.07 7.07 0.43
C TYR A 16 11.06 5.79 -0.40
N LEU A 17 11.18 5.92 -1.71
CA LEU A 17 11.30 4.78 -2.62
C LEU A 17 12.48 3.87 -2.23
N GLU A 18 13.65 4.45 -1.97
CA GLU A 18 14.84 3.69 -1.57
C GLU A 18 14.61 2.95 -0.24
N GLN A 19 13.98 3.59 0.75
CA GLN A 19 13.66 2.91 2.01
C GLN A 19 12.69 1.74 1.82
N VAL A 20 11.66 1.91 0.98
CA VAL A 20 10.71 0.85 0.67
C VAL A 20 11.37 -0.30 -0.08
N LEU A 21 12.17 -0.01 -1.12
CA LEU A 21 12.88 -1.04 -1.90
C LEU A 21 13.96 -1.74 -1.06
N SER A 22 14.66 -1.02 -0.20
CA SER A 22 15.60 -1.59 0.77
C SER A 22 14.90 -2.55 1.73
N GLY A 23 13.77 -2.14 2.31
CA GLY A 23 12.96 -3.00 3.18
C GLY A 23 12.43 -4.24 2.46
N TYR A 24 11.92 -4.06 1.23
CA TYR A 24 11.40 -5.13 0.39
C TYR A 24 12.48 -6.16 0.07
N THR A 25 13.66 -5.70 -0.36
CA THR A 25 14.76 -6.59 -0.76
C THR A 25 15.44 -7.28 0.41
N THR A 26 15.57 -6.62 1.56
CA THR A 26 16.13 -7.24 2.76
C THR A 26 15.12 -8.24 3.34
N ARG A 27 13.88 -7.87 3.62
CA ARG A 27 12.96 -8.74 4.36
C ARG A 27 12.40 -9.90 3.54
N LEU A 28 12.26 -9.76 2.21
CA LEU A 28 11.86 -10.90 1.38
C LEU A 28 12.98 -11.91 1.13
N LYS A 29 14.25 -11.48 1.12
CA LYS A 29 15.38 -12.42 1.03
C LYS A 29 15.48 -13.32 2.26
N TRP A 30 15.21 -12.77 3.44
CA TRP A 30 15.33 -13.47 4.72
C TRP A 30 14.11 -14.32 5.04
N GLY A 31 12.96 -14.04 4.42
CA GLY A 31 11.73 -14.81 4.61
C GLY A 31 11.83 -16.27 4.20
N TYR A 32 12.57 -16.63 3.13
CA TYR A 32 12.73 -18.01 2.66
C TYR A 32 13.89 -18.23 1.66
N GLY A 33 15.05 -17.57 1.77
CA GLY A 33 16.28 -17.92 0.99
C GLY A 33 16.19 -17.84 -0.56
N LYS A 34 15.02 -17.56 -1.12
CA LYS A 34 14.69 -17.31 -2.52
C LYS A 34 13.48 -16.38 -2.50
N ASN A 35 13.51 -15.31 -3.29
CA ASN A 35 12.35 -14.45 -3.55
C ASN A 35 11.12 -15.37 -3.72
N PRO A 36 10.01 -15.21 -2.97
CA PRO A 36 8.87 -16.10 -3.15
C PRO A 36 8.54 -16.08 -4.63
N LYS A 37 8.69 -17.23 -5.31
CA LYS A 37 8.63 -17.33 -6.80
C LYS A 37 7.37 -16.70 -7.39
N ASN A 38 6.37 -16.49 -6.53
CA ASN A 38 5.05 -16.02 -6.85
C ASN A 38 4.84 -14.53 -6.55
N MET A 39 5.81 -13.75 -6.03
CA MET A 39 5.69 -12.29 -5.91
C MET A 39 6.59 -11.58 -6.90
N ARG A 40 6.06 -10.56 -7.58
CA ARG A 40 6.80 -9.79 -8.60
C ARG A 40 6.54 -8.30 -8.42
N LEU A 41 7.60 -7.49 -8.35
CA LEU A 41 7.48 -6.06 -8.10
C LEU A 41 7.36 -5.28 -9.43
N TYR A 42 6.32 -4.48 -9.55
CA TYR A 42 6.05 -3.59 -10.67
C TYR A 42 5.95 -2.16 -10.15
N ILE A 43 6.60 -1.22 -10.83
CA ILE A 43 6.66 0.17 -10.37
C ILE A 43 5.98 1.09 -11.38
N VAL A 44 5.17 2.03 -10.88
CA VAL A 44 4.71 3.18 -11.65
C VAL A 44 5.48 4.40 -11.18
N ASN A 45 6.36 4.90 -12.04
CA ASN A 45 7.15 6.11 -11.81
C ASN A 45 6.49 7.29 -12.53
N GLN A 46 5.93 8.21 -11.77
CA GLN A 46 5.26 9.39 -12.31
C GLN A 46 6.21 10.59 -12.36
N GLU A 47 6.22 11.30 -13.49
CA GLU A 47 7.00 12.53 -13.72
C GLU A 47 8.46 12.38 -13.26
N PRO A 48 9.22 11.44 -13.86
CA PRO A 48 10.51 10.99 -13.37
C PRO A 48 11.49 12.14 -13.17
N ASP A 49 12.24 12.09 -12.07
CA ASP A 49 13.40 12.93 -11.80
C ASP A 49 14.66 12.06 -11.71
N LYS A 50 15.83 12.71 -11.76
CA LYS A 50 17.12 12.02 -11.75
C LYS A 50 17.31 11.14 -10.51
N ASP A 51 16.95 11.63 -9.32
CA ASP A 51 17.22 10.92 -8.07
C ASP A 51 16.35 9.66 -7.96
N THR A 52 15.08 9.74 -8.36
CA THR A 52 14.20 8.56 -8.41
C THR A 52 14.70 7.55 -9.44
N LEU A 53 15.17 7.99 -10.61
CA LEU A 53 15.74 7.10 -11.64
C LEU A 53 17.01 6.39 -11.14
N ASP A 54 17.89 7.10 -10.43
CA ASP A 54 19.10 6.52 -9.85
C ASP A 54 18.76 5.43 -8.81
N VAL A 55 17.70 5.62 -8.02
CA VAL A 55 17.18 4.57 -7.11
C VAL A 55 16.66 3.37 -7.90
N LEU A 56 15.83 3.58 -8.92
CA LEU A 56 15.29 2.48 -9.74
C LEU A 56 16.40 1.65 -10.39
N GLU A 57 17.45 2.30 -10.88
CA GLU A 57 18.61 1.63 -11.48
C GLU A 57 19.38 0.78 -10.45
N ARG A 58 19.61 1.31 -9.23
CA ARG A 58 20.25 0.54 -8.13
C ARG A 58 19.49 -0.75 -7.79
N TYR A 59 18.16 -0.71 -7.85
CA TYR A 59 17.29 -1.82 -7.46
C TYR A 59 16.75 -2.65 -8.63
N LYS A 60 17.19 -2.39 -9.87
CA LYS A 60 16.61 -2.98 -11.10
C LYS A 60 16.51 -4.51 -11.09
N ILE A 61 17.45 -5.20 -10.45
CA ILE A 61 17.47 -6.67 -10.38
C ILE A 61 16.30 -7.27 -9.60
N PHE A 62 15.59 -6.45 -8.80
CA PHE A 62 14.42 -6.86 -8.02
C PHE A 62 13.10 -6.38 -8.64
N ILE A 63 13.19 -5.49 -9.65
CA ILE A 63 12.04 -4.88 -10.31
C ILE A 63 11.72 -5.71 -11.55
N THR A 64 10.48 -6.19 -11.64
CA THR A 64 10.00 -6.98 -12.77
C THR A 64 9.64 -6.09 -13.96
N GLY A 65 9.07 -4.92 -13.71
CA GLY A 65 8.77 -3.94 -14.74
C GLY A 65 8.54 -2.55 -14.17
N THR A 66 8.75 -1.54 -15.02
CA THR A 66 8.50 -0.13 -14.67
C THR A 66 7.66 0.54 -15.75
N LEU A 67 6.52 1.09 -15.36
CA LEU A 67 5.76 2.05 -16.16
C LEU A 67 6.26 3.46 -15.82
N THR A 68 6.77 4.18 -16.81
CA THR A 68 7.16 5.59 -16.64
C THR A 68 6.09 6.48 -17.27
N LEU A 69 5.50 7.34 -16.46
CA LEU A 69 4.51 8.34 -16.89
C LEU A 69 5.17 9.71 -16.95
N LYS A 70 4.95 10.45 -18.05
CA LYS A 70 5.56 11.78 -18.24
C LYS A 70 5.07 12.80 -17.22
N ASP A 71 3.82 12.67 -16.80
CA ASP A 71 3.14 13.61 -15.91
C ASP A 71 2.77 12.94 -14.57
N ASN A 72 2.61 13.76 -13.52
CA ASN A 72 2.04 13.33 -12.26
C ASN A 72 0.52 13.31 -12.35
N LEU A 73 -0.07 12.12 -12.47
CA LEU A 73 -1.52 11.92 -12.54
C LEU A 73 -2.17 11.89 -11.15
N GLY A 74 -1.40 12.15 -10.09
CA GLY A 74 -1.78 11.92 -8.71
C GLY A 74 -1.90 10.44 -8.37
N MET A 75 -2.29 10.16 -7.13
CA MET A 75 -2.40 8.78 -6.63
C MET A 75 -3.41 7.94 -7.41
N GLY A 76 -4.65 8.42 -7.58
CA GLY A 76 -5.70 7.63 -8.24
C GLY A 76 -5.44 7.42 -9.73
N GLY A 77 -4.97 8.48 -10.41
CA GLY A 77 -4.57 8.39 -11.82
C GLY A 77 -3.40 7.43 -12.02
N GLY A 78 -2.36 7.52 -11.18
CA GLY A 78 -1.21 6.62 -11.20
C GLY A 78 -1.60 5.16 -10.94
N ILE A 79 -2.46 4.90 -9.95
CA ILE A 79 -3.00 3.54 -9.69
C ILE A 79 -3.81 3.04 -10.89
N SER A 80 -4.69 3.86 -11.46
CA SER A 80 -5.54 3.46 -12.58
C SER A 80 -4.71 3.11 -13.82
N ALA A 81 -3.72 3.93 -14.16
CA ALA A 81 -2.79 3.68 -15.26
C ALA A 81 -1.93 2.43 -14.99
N GLY A 82 -1.37 2.34 -13.78
CA GLY A 82 -0.56 1.21 -13.33
C GLY A 82 -1.30 -0.12 -13.37
N PHE A 83 -2.55 -0.15 -12.91
CA PHE A 83 -3.37 -1.35 -12.90
C PHE A 83 -3.70 -1.82 -14.32
N ASN A 84 -4.04 -0.91 -15.24
CA ASN A 84 -4.29 -1.27 -16.63
C ASN A 84 -3.04 -1.84 -17.30
N TRP A 85 -1.89 -1.17 -17.14
CA TRP A 85 -0.61 -1.68 -17.62
C TRP A 85 -0.27 -3.03 -17.00
N LEU A 86 -0.46 -3.22 -15.70
CA LEU A 86 -0.17 -4.47 -15.01
C LEU A 86 -0.95 -5.67 -15.57
N LYS A 87 -2.21 -5.49 -15.96
CA LYS A 87 -3.03 -6.52 -16.61
C LYS A 87 -2.46 -6.98 -17.96
N GLU A 88 -1.69 -6.12 -18.63
CA GLU A 88 -1.01 -6.46 -19.89
C GLU A 88 0.32 -7.18 -19.63
N GLN A 89 0.90 -7.05 -18.44
CA GLN A 89 2.20 -7.64 -18.10
C GLN A 89 2.10 -9.07 -17.55
N VAL A 90 1.04 -9.38 -16.80
CA VAL A 90 0.96 -10.65 -16.07
C VAL A 90 -0.49 -11.05 -15.83
N ASP A 91 -0.76 -12.36 -15.87
CA ASP A 91 -2.04 -12.91 -15.40
C ASP A 91 -2.01 -13.09 -13.87
N PHE A 92 -3.02 -12.54 -13.20
CA PHE A 92 -3.16 -12.57 -11.75
C PHE A 92 -4.63 -12.44 -11.36
N ASP A 93 -4.98 -13.01 -10.22
CA ASP A 93 -6.31 -12.87 -9.61
C ASP A 93 -6.27 -11.89 -8.42
N HIS A 94 -5.10 -11.74 -7.81
CA HIS A 94 -4.84 -10.88 -6.65
C HIS A 94 -3.56 -10.11 -6.85
N PHE A 95 -3.48 -8.90 -6.31
CA PHE A 95 -2.27 -8.09 -6.32
C PHE A 95 -2.16 -7.29 -5.02
N ILE A 96 -0.94 -6.85 -4.72
CA ILE A 96 -0.67 -5.93 -3.62
C ILE A 96 -0.49 -4.53 -4.21
N LEU A 97 -1.21 -3.56 -3.67
CA LEU A 97 -0.99 -2.15 -3.95
C LEU A 97 -0.11 -1.55 -2.85
N LEU A 98 0.90 -0.77 -3.23
CA LEU A 98 1.86 -0.13 -2.32
C LEU A 98 2.12 1.32 -2.74
N GLU A 99 2.20 2.21 -1.75
CA GLU A 99 2.70 3.58 -1.92
C GLU A 99 4.18 3.62 -1.47
N ASP A 100 4.98 4.51 -2.04
CA ASP A 100 6.43 4.63 -1.77
C ASP A 100 6.78 5.12 -0.36
N ASP A 101 5.81 5.47 0.49
CA ASP A 101 5.99 5.89 1.88
C ASP A 101 5.62 4.83 2.94
N TRP A 102 5.48 3.56 2.51
CA TRP A 102 5.18 2.42 3.39
C TRP A 102 6.29 1.39 3.43
N PHE A 103 6.95 1.32 4.58
CA PHE A 103 8.02 0.37 4.84
C PHE A 103 7.47 -1.00 5.24
N LEU A 104 7.97 -2.07 4.61
CA LEU A 104 7.60 -3.46 4.90
C LEU A 104 8.17 -3.89 6.25
N ALA A 105 7.49 -3.64 7.38
CA ALA A 105 7.91 -3.97 8.76
C ALA A 105 8.20 -5.46 9.00
N GLU A 106 7.35 -6.34 8.48
CA GLU A 106 7.46 -7.79 8.62
C GLU A 106 7.31 -8.49 7.26
N PRO A 107 7.91 -9.67 7.06
CA PRO A 107 7.79 -10.41 5.80
C PRO A 107 6.33 -10.85 5.53
N ILE A 108 5.70 -10.26 4.51
CA ILE A 108 4.30 -10.58 4.13
C ILE A 108 4.10 -12.02 3.63
N ASN A 109 5.18 -12.68 3.21
CA ASN A 109 5.13 -14.07 2.72
C ASN A 109 4.62 -15.07 3.78
N TYR A 110 4.70 -14.74 5.07
CA TYR A 110 4.12 -15.57 6.14
C TYR A 110 2.59 -15.60 6.11
N TYR A 111 1.96 -14.56 5.58
CA TYR A 111 0.50 -14.41 5.57
C TYR A 111 -0.11 -14.56 4.17
N LEU A 112 0.72 -14.60 3.11
CA LEU A 112 0.24 -14.50 1.74
C LEU A 112 -0.74 -15.62 1.35
N LEU A 113 -0.48 -16.86 1.78
CA LEU A 113 -1.39 -17.98 1.50
C LEU A 113 -2.74 -17.81 2.21
N GLU A 114 -2.73 -17.42 3.49
CA GLU A 114 -3.95 -17.14 4.26
C GLU A 114 -4.74 -15.98 3.64
N LEU A 115 -4.06 -14.89 3.27
CA LEU A 115 -4.67 -13.72 2.62
C LEU A 115 -5.37 -14.07 1.31
N VAL A 116 -4.73 -14.89 0.46
CA VAL A 116 -5.31 -15.34 -0.81
C VAL A 116 -6.46 -16.31 -0.58
N SER A 117 -6.32 -17.27 0.34
CA SER A 117 -7.41 -18.20 0.69
C SER A 117 -8.64 -17.45 1.20
N PHE A 118 -8.43 -16.52 2.14
CA PHE A 118 -9.47 -15.66 2.70
C PHE A 118 -10.21 -14.87 1.61
N LEU A 119 -9.49 -14.22 0.69
CA LEU A 119 -10.13 -13.47 -0.39
C LEU A 119 -10.92 -14.40 -1.32
N ASN A 120 -10.42 -15.60 -1.64
CA ASN A 120 -11.15 -16.57 -2.46
C ASN A 120 -12.44 -17.06 -1.78
N GLU A 121 -12.41 -17.29 -0.47
CA GLU A 121 -13.55 -17.79 0.32
C GLU A 121 -14.59 -16.71 0.62
N ARG A 122 -14.17 -15.44 0.72
CA ARG A 122 -15.02 -14.31 1.12
C ARG A 122 -15.43 -13.46 -0.07
N GLU A 123 -16.58 -13.78 -0.66
CA GLU A 123 -17.18 -12.98 -1.73
C GLU A 123 -17.57 -11.56 -1.28
N ASP A 124 -17.91 -11.40 0.01
CA ASP A 124 -18.29 -10.12 0.61
C ASP A 124 -17.09 -9.22 0.96
N VAL A 125 -15.86 -9.62 0.64
CA VAL A 125 -14.64 -8.84 0.89
C VAL A 125 -13.82 -8.68 -0.40
N GLY A 126 -13.49 -7.44 -0.74
CA GLY A 126 -12.69 -7.13 -1.93
C GLY A 126 -11.20 -6.92 -1.68
N CYS A 127 -10.81 -6.60 -0.44
CA CYS A 127 -9.41 -6.35 -0.10
C CYS A 127 -9.13 -6.53 1.39
N VAL A 128 -7.86 -6.84 1.69
CA VAL A 128 -7.31 -6.87 3.04
C VAL A 128 -6.23 -5.79 3.15
N ARG A 129 -6.41 -4.85 4.08
CA ARG A 129 -5.39 -3.85 4.42
C ARG A 129 -4.24 -4.49 5.17
N LEU A 130 -3.02 -4.04 4.87
CA LEU A 130 -1.75 -4.63 5.34
C LEU A 130 -0.95 -3.68 6.25
N ARG A 131 -1.51 -2.50 6.56
CA ARG A 131 -0.90 -1.51 7.46
C ARG A 131 -0.99 -1.93 8.94
N SER A 132 -0.14 -1.36 9.79
CA SER A 132 -0.23 -1.52 11.24
C SER A 132 -1.56 -0.98 11.82
N ILE A 133 -2.12 -1.67 12.82
CA ILE A 133 -3.26 -1.15 13.61
C ILE A 133 -2.82 -0.02 14.57
N ALA A 134 -1.51 0.09 14.85
CA ALA A 134 -0.96 1.16 15.68
C ALA A 134 -1.01 2.53 14.96
N ASP A 135 -1.11 2.54 13.63
CA ASP A 135 -1.44 3.74 12.89
C ASP A 135 -2.85 4.18 13.28
N ARG A 136 -2.97 5.34 13.92
CA ARG A 136 -4.23 5.86 14.45
C ARG A 136 -5.32 5.82 13.39
N VAL A 137 -6.31 4.94 13.58
CA VAL A 137 -7.49 4.86 12.74
C VAL A 137 -8.60 5.72 13.35
N GLY A 138 -9.31 6.47 12.51
CA GLY A 138 -10.56 7.10 12.94
C GLY A 138 -11.53 6.04 13.48
N ASN A 139 -12.29 6.35 14.52
CA ASN A 139 -13.25 5.41 15.11
C ASN A 139 -14.57 5.32 14.34
N LYS A 140 -14.72 6.12 13.27
CA LYS A 140 -15.92 6.20 12.44
C LYS A 140 -15.61 5.95 10.96
N HIS A 141 -16.56 5.34 10.29
CA HIS A 141 -16.56 5.16 8.85
C HIS A 141 -16.76 6.52 8.16
N PRO A 142 -15.90 6.92 7.21
CA PRO A 142 -15.89 8.30 6.68
C PRO A 142 -17.11 8.64 5.81
N PHE A 143 -17.80 7.63 5.26
CA PHE A 143 -18.91 7.84 4.34
C PHE A 143 -20.28 7.64 5.00
N THR A 144 -20.37 6.76 5.99
CA THR A 144 -21.63 6.46 6.70
C THR A 144 -21.69 7.10 8.09
N GLY A 145 -20.55 7.52 8.65
CA GLY A 145 -20.46 8.07 10.01
C GLY A 145 -20.59 7.02 11.13
N GLU A 146 -20.89 5.77 10.78
CA GLU A 146 -21.02 4.67 11.73
C GLU A 146 -19.72 4.38 12.45
N ARG A 147 -19.81 3.86 13.68
CA ARG A 147 -18.63 3.39 14.41
C ARG A 147 -18.01 2.19 13.70
N ILE A 148 -16.70 2.21 13.51
CA ILE A 148 -15.96 1.07 12.99
C ILE A 148 -15.96 -0.06 14.01
N LYS A 149 -16.34 -1.25 13.58
CA LYS A 149 -16.32 -2.49 14.34
C LYS A 149 -15.52 -3.54 13.57
N TYR A 150 -14.75 -4.34 14.30
CA TYR A 150 -13.99 -5.46 13.77
C TYR A 150 -14.36 -6.73 14.52
N GLU A 151 -14.40 -7.83 13.79
CA GLU A 151 -14.43 -9.18 14.33
C GLU A 151 -13.35 -10.02 13.67
N PHE A 152 -12.79 -10.99 14.39
CA PHE A 152 -11.90 -11.95 13.77
C PHE A 152 -12.70 -12.84 12.82
N ASP A 153 -12.11 -13.14 11.67
CA ASP A 153 -12.65 -14.17 10.81
C ASP A 153 -12.55 -15.54 11.51
N LYS A 154 -13.58 -16.37 11.36
CA LYS A 154 -13.67 -17.66 12.06
C LYS A 154 -12.68 -18.70 11.52
N ASN A 155 -12.28 -18.56 10.26
CA ASN A 155 -11.42 -19.51 9.55
C ASN A 155 -9.99 -18.95 9.37
N HIS A 156 -9.80 -17.64 9.50
CA HIS A 156 -8.52 -16.95 9.26
C HIS A 156 -8.08 -16.15 10.49
N GLN A 157 -7.25 -16.77 11.33
CA GLN A 157 -6.86 -16.27 12.65
C GLN A 157 -6.17 -14.90 12.63
N HIS A 158 -5.53 -14.52 11.52
CA HIS A 158 -4.82 -13.24 11.41
C HIS A 158 -5.67 -12.15 10.75
N ILE A 159 -6.92 -12.41 10.38
CA ILE A 159 -7.71 -11.46 9.59
C ILE A 159 -8.90 -10.98 10.41
N ARG A 160 -9.10 -9.66 10.41
CA ARG A 160 -10.28 -9.02 10.98
C ARG A 160 -11.14 -8.44 9.87
N VAL A 161 -12.45 -8.64 9.97
CA VAL A 161 -13.44 -8.10 9.03
C VAL A 161 -14.28 -7.04 9.73
N GLY A 162 -14.65 -5.99 9.00
CA GLY A 162 -15.41 -4.89 9.59
C GLY A 162 -16.05 -3.97 8.55
N ASN A 163 -16.80 -2.99 9.06
CA ASN A 163 -17.34 -1.89 8.27
C ASN A 163 -16.29 -0.79 8.06
N ILE A 164 -15.21 -1.14 7.37
CA ILE A 164 -14.14 -0.19 7.03
C ILE A 164 -14.17 0.16 5.54
N HIS A 165 -13.99 1.45 5.25
CA HIS A 165 -13.91 1.95 3.88
C HIS A 165 -12.70 1.37 3.13
N TYR A 166 -12.70 1.43 1.82
CA TYR A 166 -11.47 1.18 1.05
C TYR A 166 -10.45 2.33 1.22
N THR A 167 -9.16 2.00 1.25
CA THR A 167 -8.04 2.97 1.18
C THR A 167 -6.96 2.46 0.24
N THR A 168 -6.20 3.36 -0.37
CA THR A 168 -5.07 3.07 -1.26
C THR A 168 -3.79 2.64 -0.53
N ASN A 169 -3.72 2.85 0.80
CA ASN A 169 -2.68 2.32 1.68
C ASN A 169 -2.44 0.82 1.42
N PRO A 170 -1.29 0.24 1.83
CA PRO A 170 -0.91 -1.13 1.52
C PRO A 170 -2.07 -2.10 1.70
N ASN A 171 -2.47 -2.75 0.62
CA ASN A 171 -3.55 -3.72 0.64
C ASN A 171 -3.31 -4.81 -0.40
N ILE A 172 -3.77 -6.03 -0.10
CA ILE A 172 -3.96 -7.07 -1.10
C ILE A 172 -5.43 -7.02 -1.56
N MET A 173 -5.66 -7.06 -2.87
CA MET A 173 -6.98 -6.85 -3.46
C MET A 173 -7.23 -7.84 -4.60
N LYS A 174 -8.50 -8.22 -4.78
CA LYS A 174 -8.99 -8.98 -5.94
C LYS A 174 -8.92 -8.12 -7.21
N LYS A 175 -8.40 -8.69 -8.30
CA LYS A 175 -8.34 -8.02 -9.61
C LYS A 175 -9.71 -7.52 -10.07
N GLU A 176 -10.72 -8.39 -10.01
CA GLU A 176 -12.10 -8.08 -10.44
C GLU A 176 -12.74 -6.91 -9.66
N VAL A 177 -12.31 -6.69 -8.41
CA VAL A 177 -12.80 -5.56 -7.61
C VAL A 177 -12.14 -4.29 -8.09
N MET A 178 -10.81 -4.29 -8.28
CA MET A 178 -10.10 -3.12 -8.81
C MET A 178 -10.60 -2.73 -10.21
N GLU A 179 -10.97 -3.69 -11.06
CA GLU A 179 -11.59 -3.44 -12.37
C GLU A 179 -12.89 -2.62 -12.28
N LYS A 180 -13.65 -2.77 -11.18
CA LYS A 180 -14.86 -1.98 -10.92
C LYS A 180 -14.56 -0.60 -10.31
N LEU A 181 -13.39 -0.43 -9.69
CA LEU A 181 -12.99 0.83 -9.06
C LEU A 181 -12.35 1.79 -10.06
N VAL A 182 -11.49 1.30 -10.95
CA VAL A 182 -10.81 2.13 -11.96
C VAL A 182 -11.77 2.58 -13.08
N PRO A 183 -11.53 3.74 -13.72
CA PRO A 183 -10.58 4.77 -13.32
C PRO A 183 -11.10 5.62 -12.16
N PHE A 184 -10.21 6.17 -11.34
CA PHE A 184 -10.54 7.16 -10.32
C PHE A 184 -9.40 8.19 -10.15
N ALA A 185 -9.73 9.45 -9.87
CA ALA A 185 -8.73 10.49 -9.67
C ALA A 185 -8.24 10.55 -8.21
N HIS A 186 -9.14 10.33 -7.26
CA HIS A 186 -8.85 10.41 -5.83
C HIS A 186 -9.22 9.12 -5.09
N SER A 187 -8.49 8.78 -4.03
CA SER A 187 -8.77 7.60 -3.19
C SER A 187 -10.17 7.63 -2.58
N GLY A 188 -10.70 8.83 -2.29
CA GLY A 188 -12.07 9.00 -1.83
C GLY A 188 -13.13 8.54 -2.85
N ASP A 189 -12.84 8.68 -4.15
CA ASP A 189 -13.76 8.24 -5.21
C ASP A 189 -13.77 6.72 -5.29
N ALA A 190 -12.60 6.08 -5.23
CA ALA A 190 -12.49 4.63 -5.13
C ALA A 190 -13.17 4.10 -3.86
N GLY A 191 -13.03 4.80 -2.72
CA GLY A 191 -13.72 4.49 -1.47
C GLY A 191 -15.24 4.47 -1.63
N LYS A 192 -15.81 5.53 -2.23
CA LYS A 192 -17.25 5.59 -2.50
C LYS A 192 -17.72 4.51 -3.48
N LYS A 193 -16.93 4.21 -4.52
CA LYS A 193 -17.25 3.11 -5.46
C LYS A 193 -17.25 1.78 -4.74
N TYR A 194 -16.25 1.51 -3.89
CA TYR A 194 -16.16 0.28 -3.10
C TYR A 194 -17.36 0.10 -2.18
N ASP A 195 -17.77 1.15 -1.46
CA ASP A 195 -18.96 1.12 -0.61
C ASP A 195 -20.23 0.81 -1.41
N LYS A 196 -20.37 1.39 -2.61
CA LYS A 196 -21.52 1.12 -3.50
C LYS A 196 -21.57 -0.33 -3.98
N LEU A 197 -20.45 -1.06 -3.96
CA LEU A 197 -20.43 -2.49 -4.25
C LEU A 197 -20.94 -3.34 -3.08
N GLY A 198 -21.18 -2.74 -1.90
CA GLY A 198 -21.65 -3.46 -0.71
C GLY A 198 -20.58 -4.36 -0.08
N LEU A 199 -19.30 -4.18 -0.45
CA LEU A 199 -18.20 -4.99 0.05
C LEU A 199 -17.77 -4.52 1.44
N LYS A 200 -17.44 -5.48 2.31
CA LYS A 200 -16.79 -5.23 3.59
C LYS A 200 -15.29 -5.08 3.38
N GLY A 201 -14.66 -4.30 4.26
CA GLY A 201 -13.21 -4.25 4.31
C GLY A 201 -12.66 -5.22 5.35
N ALA A 202 -11.46 -5.74 5.08
CA ALA A 202 -10.70 -6.54 6.03
C ALA A 202 -9.33 -5.93 6.32
N GLN A 203 -8.72 -6.37 7.41
CA GLN A 203 -7.44 -5.89 7.91
C GLN A 203 -6.65 -7.10 8.43
N LEU A 204 -5.41 -7.23 7.98
CA LEU A 204 -4.46 -8.16 8.58
C LEU A 204 -4.12 -7.64 9.99
N HIS A 205 -4.28 -8.50 10.98
CA HIS A 205 -3.97 -8.21 12.37
C HIS A 205 -2.47 -8.16 12.62
N ALA A 206 -1.71 -9.04 11.94
CA ALA A 206 -0.26 -9.03 11.93
C ALA A 206 0.31 -7.84 11.11
N PHE A 207 1.45 -7.32 11.51
CA PHE A 207 1.92 -6.00 11.10
C PHE A 207 2.86 -6.07 9.88
N CYS A 208 2.35 -5.98 8.66
CA CYS A 208 3.24 -6.02 7.49
C CYS A 208 3.86 -4.68 7.10
N PHE A 209 3.10 -3.57 7.16
CA PHE A 209 3.59 -2.27 6.70
C PHE A 209 3.40 -1.16 7.72
N THR A 210 4.41 -0.29 7.83
CA THR A 210 4.43 0.89 8.69
C THR A 210 4.71 2.13 7.84
N HIS A 211 3.97 3.20 8.08
CA HIS A 211 4.16 4.46 7.39
C HIS A 211 5.48 5.13 7.80
N ILE A 212 6.28 5.62 6.85
CA ILE A 212 7.59 6.22 7.09
C ILE A 212 7.46 7.67 7.63
N GLY A 213 6.43 8.41 7.22
CA GLY A 213 6.21 9.80 7.67
C GLY A 213 5.56 9.90 9.07
N MET A 214 5.96 10.91 9.87
CA MET A 214 5.30 11.19 11.16
C MET A 214 3.85 11.69 10.95
N ARG A 215 2.87 10.81 11.21
CA ARG A 215 1.47 11.12 11.54
C ARG A 215 0.57 11.74 10.46
N ARG A 216 1.01 11.93 9.22
CA ARG A 216 0.14 12.29 8.08
C ARG A 216 0.61 11.58 6.82
N ALA A 217 -0.33 11.09 6.02
CA ALA A 217 -0.07 10.73 4.62
C ALA A 217 0.64 11.92 3.99
N LEU A 218 1.85 11.70 3.49
CA LEU A 218 2.57 12.75 2.79
C LEU A 218 1.73 13.05 1.55
N GLY A 219 1.15 14.26 1.47
CA GLY A 219 0.28 14.59 0.34
C GLY A 219 1.01 14.28 -0.96
N TRP A 220 0.38 13.57 -1.89
CA TRP A 220 0.98 13.12 -3.16
C TRP A 220 1.47 14.24 -4.11
N LYS A 221 1.33 15.49 -3.67
CA LYS A 221 1.88 16.69 -4.31
C LYS A 221 3.18 17.18 -3.65
N CYS A 222 3.61 16.54 -2.56
CA CYS A 222 4.76 16.94 -1.76
C CYS A 222 6.01 16.31 -2.35
N THR A 223 6.87 17.13 -2.97
CA THR A 223 8.22 16.70 -3.38
C THR A 223 9.13 16.58 -2.17
N GLN A 224 10.26 15.89 -2.31
CA GLN A 224 11.28 15.79 -1.27
C GLN A 224 11.71 17.18 -0.74
N ASP A 225 11.86 18.16 -1.63
CA ASP A 225 12.22 19.54 -1.26
C ASP A 225 11.13 20.24 -0.42
N GLN A 226 9.86 19.86 -0.61
CA GLN A 226 8.73 20.41 0.14
C GLN A 226 8.53 19.74 1.51
N LEU A 227 9.17 18.59 1.73
CA LEU A 227 9.11 17.85 2.99
C LEU A 227 10.09 18.36 4.04
N GLY A 228 10.89 19.39 3.71
CA GLY A 228 11.65 20.17 4.67
C GLY A 228 12.37 19.28 5.68
N TRP A 229 13.31 18.45 5.21
CA TRP A 229 14.29 17.85 6.11
C TRP A 229 15.29 18.94 6.51
N GLU A 230 14.82 19.91 7.30
CA GLU A 230 15.70 20.55 8.26
C GLU A 230 16.03 19.47 9.29
N GLY A 231 17.08 18.69 9.01
CA GLY A 231 17.67 17.83 10.03
C GLY A 231 17.84 18.67 11.29
N ASP A 232 17.38 18.14 12.43
CA ASP A 232 17.35 18.77 13.75
C ASP A 232 18.28 19.98 13.86
N LYS A 233 17.78 21.15 13.46
CA LYS A 233 18.40 22.40 13.87
C LYS A 233 17.92 22.60 15.29
N GLU A 234 18.81 22.25 16.21
CA GLU A 234 18.77 22.62 17.61
C GLU A 234 18.06 23.96 17.81
N GLY A 235 16.99 23.98 18.60
CA GLY A 235 16.41 25.23 19.07
C GLY A 235 14.89 25.29 19.12
N GLY A 236 14.33 24.70 20.16
CA GLY A 236 13.26 25.37 20.90
C GLY A 236 11.86 25.38 20.28
N ARG A 237 11.06 24.38 20.65
CA ARG A 237 9.73 24.61 21.25
C ARG A 237 9.26 23.33 21.94
N LYS A 238 9.33 23.33 23.28
CA LYS A 238 8.66 22.34 24.14
C LYS A 238 7.17 22.33 23.81
N ARG A 239 6.70 21.33 23.07
CA ARG A 239 5.27 20.95 23.09
C ARG A 239 5.12 19.81 24.07
N ARG A 240 4.37 20.08 25.14
CA ARG A 240 3.97 19.15 26.19
C ARG A 240 3.51 17.83 25.57
N THR A 241 4.21 16.75 25.91
CA THR A 241 3.65 15.40 25.86
C THR A 241 2.53 15.32 26.90
N PRO A 242 1.30 14.89 26.56
CA PRO A 242 0.47 14.25 27.56
C PRO A 242 1.01 12.83 27.73
N TYR A 243 1.00 12.33 28.95
CA TYR A 243 1.43 10.99 29.37
C TYR A 243 2.94 10.86 29.67
N GLY A 244 3.29 11.19 30.91
CA GLY A 244 4.09 10.25 31.69
C GLY A 244 3.17 9.13 32.19
N ILE A 245 3.55 7.89 31.90
CA ILE A 245 3.63 6.65 32.68
C ILE A 245 4.45 5.70 31.79
#